data_AF-A0A953RC28-F1
#
_entry.id   AF-A0A953RC28-F1
#
_cell.length_a   1.000
_cell.length_b   1.000
_cell.length_c   1.000
_cell.angle_alpha   90.00
_cell.angle_beta   90.00
_cell.angle_gamma   90.00
#
_symmetry.space_group_name_H-M   'P 1'
#
loop_
_entity.id
_entity.type
_entity.pdbx_description
1 polymer ?
#
loop_
_entity_poly.entity_id
_entity_poly.type
_entity_poly.pdbx_seq_one_letter_code
_entity_poly.pdbx_strand_id
1 'polypeptide(L)'
;MRRENKPRFLYHAHAIGLAASLTKPTTVFLDAQPVSALPVAGGRSSARVENFRFQDIISYRLAETQTVGVSGTESGTFSTVATVAVEGLNILNVLTADRIVARLASRHFLDEDREPSILTLGSHFENLKIGGREIKFDLDRQVMSEWHVFTDAVKGWLAGGSGRDLRNNRVHTSIVSNIQPLDGCDVDSHSIHFPDFGTVFLGELQITRDERRLTMLRVELGCAYEGDVTCAEGAGNGSPAPPLTP
;
A
#
# COMPACT_ATOMS: atom_id res chain seq x y z
N MET A 1 -7.16 -37.07 -24.46
CA MET A 1 -6.78 -35.80 -25.13
C MET A 1 -5.92 -35.01 -24.16
N ARG A 2 -4.60 -34.94 -24.35
CA ARG A 2 -3.73 -34.13 -23.48
C ARG A 2 -4.06 -32.67 -23.76
N ARG A 3 -4.50 -31.91 -22.74
CA ARG A 3 -4.64 -30.45 -22.86
C ARG A 3 -3.25 -29.90 -23.19
N GLU A 4 -3.15 -29.09 -24.25
CA GLU A 4 -1.96 -28.30 -24.53
C GLU A 4 -1.58 -27.51 -23.26
N ASN A 5 -0.29 -27.52 -22.94
CA ASN A 5 0.23 -26.89 -21.74
C ASN A 5 0.27 -25.37 -21.96
N LYS A 6 -0.87 -24.71 -21.76
CA LYS A 6 -0.96 -23.24 -21.89
C LYS A 6 -0.05 -22.58 -20.84
N PRO A 7 0.65 -21.49 -21.19
CA PRO A 7 1.40 -20.69 -20.22
C PRO A 7 0.50 -20.35 -19.04
N ARG A 8 1.01 -20.58 -17.82
CA ARG A 8 0.26 -20.31 -16.59
C ARG A 8 0.64 -18.94 -16.07
N PHE A 9 -0.26 -18.30 -15.36
CA PHE A 9 0.02 -17.07 -14.62
C PHE A 9 -0.17 -17.34 -13.14
N LEU A 10 0.77 -16.88 -12.33
CA LEU A 10 0.74 -16.98 -10.89
C LEU A 10 0.36 -15.61 -10.33
N TYR A 11 -0.80 -15.54 -9.69
CA TYR A 11 -1.25 -14.32 -9.05
C TYR A 11 -0.55 -14.12 -7.70
N HIS A 12 -0.10 -12.89 -7.46
CA HIS A 12 0.53 -12.48 -6.20
C HIS A 12 -0.10 -11.17 -5.73
N ALA A 13 -1.05 -11.24 -4.81
CA ALA A 13 -1.59 -10.03 -4.20
C ALA A 13 -2.04 -10.27 -2.78
N HIS A 14 -1.85 -9.25 -1.95
CA HIS A 14 -2.37 -9.21 -0.60
C HIS A 14 -2.83 -7.80 -0.24
N ALA A 15 -3.68 -7.75 0.75
CA ALA A 15 -4.24 -6.53 1.32
C ALA A 15 -4.29 -6.74 2.84
N ILE A 16 -3.77 -5.78 3.60
CA ILE A 16 -3.64 -5.80 5.05
C ILE A 16 -4.26 -4.52 5.61
N GLY A 17 -5.21 -4.69 6.53
CA GLY A 17 -5.88 -3.59 7.23
C GLY A 17 -4.94 -2.84 8.16
N LEU A 18 -4.45 -3.52 9.20
CA LEU A 18 -3.54 -2.95 10.19
C LEU A 18 -2.60 -4.03 10.74
N ALA A 19 -1.35 -3.66 10.98
CA ALA A 19 -0.37 -4.45 11.73
C ALA A 19 0.46 -3.52 12.61
N ALA A 20 1.00 -4.01 13.73
CA ALA A 20 1.87 -3.21 14.57
C ALA A 20 2.89 -4.04 15.34
N SER A 21 4.05 -3.43 15.60
CA SER A 21 5.09 -3.94 16.49
C SER A 21 5.44 -2.84 17.48
N LEU A 22 4.95 -2.97 18.72
CA LEU A 22 5.22 -2.03 19.80
C LEU A 22 6.39 -2.54 20.65
N THR A 23 7.33 -1.68 20.99
CA THR A 23 8.55 -2.01 21.73
C THR A 23 8.58 -1.40 23.13
N LYS A 24 7.82 -0.32 23.38
CA LYS A 24 7.60 0.25 24.72
C LYS A 24 6.10 0.46 25.00
N PRO A 25 5.67 0.36 26.28
CA PRO A 25 6.47 0.03 27.47
C PRO A 25 6.81 -1.47 27.60
N THR A 26 6.22 -2.32 26.76
CA THR A 26 6.53 -3.75 26.67
C THR A 26 6.40 -4.17 25.22
N THR A 27 7.21 -5.14 24.80
CA THR A 27 7.14 -5.66 23.43
C THR A 27 5.81 -6.38 23.19
N VAL A 28 5.04 -5.89 22.22
CA VAL A 28 3.78 -6.50 21.78
C VAL A 28 3.73 -6.48 20.26
N PHE A 29 3.33 -7.60 19.67
CA PHE A 29 3.06 -7.72 18.24
C PHE A 29 1.56 -7.84 18.04
N LEU A 30 0.98 -6.96 17.23
CA LEU A 30 -0.40 -7.09 16.80
C LEU A 30 -0.42 -7.88 15.49
N ASP A 31 -1.16 -8.99 15.50
CA ASP A 31 -1.39 -9.76 14.30
C ASP A 31 -1.99 -8.88 13.20
N ALA A 32 -1.43 -9.00 12.00
CA ALA A 32 -1.94 -8.32 10.82
C ALA A 32 -3.41 -8.69 10.61
N GLN A 33 -4.30 -7.69 10.57
CA GLN A 33 -5.73 -7.94 10.43
C GLN A 33 -6.53 -6.71 9.93
N PRO A 34 -7.63 -6.95 9.19
CA PRO A 34 -7.90 -8.15 8.41
C PRO A 34 -6.85 -8.33 7.30
N VAL A 35 -6.68 -9.57 6.83
CA VAL A 35 -5.77 -9.90 5.72
C VAL A 35 -6.54 -10.68 4.66
N SER A 36 -6.38 -10.29 3.40
CA SER A 36 -6.82 -11.09 2.27
C SER A 36 -5.63 -11.32 1.34
N ALA A 37 -5.31 -12.58 1.08
CA ALA A 37 -4.29 -12.99 0.13
C ALA A 37 -4.93 -13.73 -1.04
N LEU A 38 -4.52 -13.39 -2.25
CA LEU A 38 -5.06 -13.96 -3.47
C LEU A 38 -4.42 -15.33 -3.74
N PRO A 39 -5.20 -16.39 -4.06
CA PRO A 39 -4.64 -17.67 -4.47
C PRO A 39 -3.83 -17.55 -5.76
N VAL A 40 -2.80 -18.39 -5.91
CA VAL A 40 -1.94 -18.40 -7.12
C VAL A 40 -2.69 -18.66 -8.43
N ALA A 41 -3.87 -19.30 -8.36
CA ALA A 41 -4.74 -19.57 -9.51
C ALA A 41 -5.69 -18.40 -9.85
N GLY A 42 -5.66 -17.31 -9.07
CA GLY A 42 -6.62 -16.22 -9.13
C GLY A 42 -7.87 -16.49 -8.28
N GLY A 43 -8.95 -15.79 -8.58
CA GLY A 43 -10.21 -15.84 -7.82
C GLY A 43 -10.39 -14.61 -6.94
N ARG A 44 -10.96 -14.79 -5.75
CA ARG A 44 -11.24 -13.71 -4.79
C ARG A 44 -10.91 -14.15 -3.38
N SER A 45 -10.36 -13.24 -2.59
CA SER A 45 -10.19 -13.35 -1.14
C SER A 45 -10.64 -12.05 -0.50
N SER A 46 -11.26 -12.13 0.68
CA SER A 46 -11.69 -10.95 1.42
C SER A 46 -11.78 -11.24 2.91
N ALA A 47 -11.50 -10.25 3.73
CA ALA A 47 -11.64 -10.33 5.18
C ALA A 47 -12.15 -9.00 5.74
N ARG A 48 -12.79 -9.07 6.92
CA ARG A 48 -13.39 -7.93 7.60
C ARG A 48 -13.21 -8.06 9.10
N VAL A 49 -12.90 -6.96 9.78
CA VAL A 49 -12.86 -6.85 11.24
C VAL A 49 -13.58 -5.56 11.64
N GLU A 50 -14.42 -5.65 12.66
CA GLU A 50 -15.18 -4.52 13.21
C GLU A 50 -14.77 -4.27 14.65
N ASN A 51 -14.86 -3.01 15.07
CA ASN A 51 -14.67 -2.57 16.46
C ASN A 51 -13.34 -3.07 17.07
N PHE A 52 -12.27 -3.07 16.28
CA PHE A 52 -10.96 -3.46 16.77
C PHE A 52 -10.45 -2.42 17.76
N ARG A 53 -9.94 -2.91 18.88
CA ARG A 53 -9.32 -2.08 19.90
C ARG A 53 -8.18 -2.83 20.57
N PHE A 54 -7.01 -2.23 20.52
CA PHE A 54 -5.86 -2.65 21.29
C PHE A 54 -5.58 -1.61 22.38
N GLN A 55 -6.06 -1.91 23.59
CA GLN A 55 -5.99 -1.02 24.75
C GLN A 55 -6.54 0.38 24.39
N ASP A 56 -5.87 1.43 24.85
CA ASP A 56 -6.14 2.82 24.46
C ASP A 56 -5.12 3.36 23.45
N ILE A 57 -4.40 2.45 22.77
CA ILE A 57 -3.30 2.79 21.87
C ILE A 57 -3.79 2.84 20.43
N ILE A 58 -4.43 1.77 19.94
CA ILE A 58 -4.83 1.65 18.53
C ILE A 58 -6.27 1.15 18.49
N SER A 59 -7.11 1.78 17.66
CA SER A 59 -8.44 1.28 17.35
C SER A 59 -8.87 1.68 15.95
N TYR A 60 -9.84 0.92 15.41
CA TYR A 60 -10.58 1.31 14.21
C TYR A 60 -12.01 0.78 14.30
N ARG A 61 -12.95 1.47 13.67
CA ARG A 61 -14.36 1.05 13.64
C ARG A 61 -14.56 -0.13 12.70
N LEU A 62 -13.94 -0.08 11.53
CA LEU A 62 -14.06 -1.11 10.51
C LEU A 62 -12.78 -1.18 9.70
N ALA A 63 -12.31 -2.38 9.40
CA ALA A 63 -11.35 -2.60 8.33
C ALA A 63 -11.86 -3.71 7.40
N GLU A 64 -11.68 -3.52 6.10
CA GLU A 64 -12.02 -4.49 5.06
C GLU A 64 -10.88 -4.64 4.08
N THR A 65 -10.60 -5.87 3.69
CA THR A 65 -9.62 -6.20 2.66
C THR A 65 -10.28 -7.06 1.58
N GLN A 66 -9.89 -6.82 0.34
CA GLN A 66 -10.30 -7.64 -0.79
C GLN A 66 -9.17 -7.73 -1.82
N THR A 67 -8.88 -8.95 -2.26
CA THR A 67 -8.05 -9.21 -3.44
C THR A 67 -8.83 -10.01 -4.47
N VAL A 68 -8.70 -9.64 -5.74
CA VAL A 68 -9.36 -10.29 -6.86
C VAL A 68 -8.34 -10.48 -7.99
N GLY A 69 -8.27 -11.68 -8.55
CA GLY A 69 -7.47 -12.02 -9.71
C GLY A 69 -8.33 -12.68 -10.77
N VAL A 70 -8.35 -12.11 -11.97
CA VAL A 70 -9.14 -12.62 -13.10
C VAL A 70 -8.29 -12.69 -14.35
N SER A 71 -8.46 -13.75 -15.13
CA SER A 71 -7.91 -13.82 -16.49
C SER A 71 -8.84 -13.07 -17.43
N GLY A 72 -8.29 -12.26 -18.32
CA GLY A 72 -9.05 -11.55 -19.34
C GLY A 72 -9.76 -12.50 -20.30
N THR A 73 -10.77 -11.97 -21.00
CA THR A 73 -11.43 -12.65 -22.12
C THR A 73 -10.51 -12.78 -23.33
N GLU A 74 -9.58 -11.83 -23.48
CA GLU A 74 -8.45 -11.92 -24.41
C GLU A 74 -7.38 -12.85 -23.85
N SER A 75 -6.91 -13.77 -24.69
CA SER A 75 -5.88 -14.74 -24.31
C SER A 75 -4.62 -14.01 -23.83
N GLY A 76 -4.16 -14.32 -22.61
CA GLY A 76 -2.86 -13.87 -22.11
C GLY A 76 -2.82 -12.54 -21.36
N THR A 77 -3.97 -12.01 -20.93
CA THR A 77 -4.02 -10.87 -19.99
C THR A 77 -4.54 -11.32 -18.62
N PHE A 78 -3.95 -10.82 -17.55
CA PHE A 78 -4.35 -11.11 -16.18
C PHE A 78 -4.47 -9.83 -15.39
N SER A 79 -5.61 -9.63 -14.72
CA SER A 79 -5.85 -8.44 -13.92
C SER A 79 -5.95 -8.79 -12.44
N THR A 80 -5.34 -7.96 -11.61
CA THR A 80 -5.41 -8.09 -10.16
C THR A 80 -5.91 -6.77 -9.56
N VAL A 81 -6.79 -6.85 -8.57
CA VAL A 81 -7.19 -5.70 -7.76
C VAL A 81 -6.96 -6.06 -6.30
N ALA A 82 -6.22 -5.23 -5.58
CA ALA A 82 -6.11 -5.26 -4.13
C ALA A 82 -6.74 -3.99 -3.57
N THR A 83 -7.59 -4.13 -2.56
CA THR A 83 -8.27 -3.00 -1.91
C THR A 83 -8.26 -3.22 -0.41
N VAL A 84 -7.94 -2.14 0.31
CA VAL A 84 -8.08 -2.04 1.75
C VAL A 84 -8.87 -0.78 2.05
N ALA A 85 -9.84 -0.86 2.96
CA ALA A 85 -10.48 0.30 3.55
C ALA A 85 -10.42 0.17 5.08
N VAL A 86 -9.93 1.19 5.76
CA VAL A 86 -9.95 1.29 7.22
C VAL A 86 -10.73 2.54 7.60
N GLU A 87 -11.74 2.40 8.45
CA GLU A 87 -12.64 3.46 8.86
C GLU A 87 -12.55 3.72 10.37
N GLY A 88 -12.59 5.00 10.73
CA GLY A 88 -12.53 5.45 12.12
C GLY A 88 -11.23 5.06 12.80
N LEU A 89 -10.08 5.17 12.11
CA LEU A 89 -8.77 4.91 12.69
C LEU A 89 -8.48 5.92 13.80
N ASN A 90 -7.96 5.43 14.92
CA ASN A 90 -7.47 6.23 16.02
C ASN A 90 -6.20 5.60 16.61
N ILE A 91 -5.13 6.38 16.65
CA ILE A 91 -3.88 6.04 17.33
C ILE A 91 -3.64 7.08 18.44
N LEU A 92 -3.71 6.64 19.69
CA LEU A 92 -3.47 7.43 20.91
C LEU A 92 -4.34 8.70 21.06
N ASN A 93 -5.45 8.81 20.33
CA ASN A 93 -6.25 10.03 20.16
C ASN A 93 -5.46 11.21 19.56
N VAL A 94 -4.27 10.96 19.03
CA VAL A 94 -3.42 11.96 18.39
C VAL A 94 -3.61 11.91 16.88
N LEU A 95 -3.44 10.74 16.27
CA LEU A 95 -3.63 10.55 14.85
C LEU A 95 -4.98 9.86 14.60
N THR A 96 -5.84 10.51 13.81
CA THR A 96 -7.18 9.99 13.50
C THR A 96 -7.49 10.14 12.02
N ALA A 97 -8.31 9.24 11.48
CA ALA A 97 -8.84 9.35 10.13
C ALA A 97 -10.25 8.74 10.07
N ASP A 98 -11.16 9.41 9.36
CA ASP A 98 -12.51 8.87 9.17
C ASP A 98 -12.45 7.66 8.23
N ARG A 99 -11.59 7.74 7.22
CA ARG A 99 -11.34 6.65 6.27
C ARG A 99 -9.97 6.72 5.64
N ILE A 100 -9.36 5.57 5.42
CA ILE A 100 -8.13 5.38 4.65
C ILE A 100 -8.39 4.26 3.65
N VAL A 101 -8.17 4.54 2.36
CA VAL A 101 -8.37 3.56 1.29
C VAL A 101 -7.08 3.37 0.52
N ALA A 102 -6.58 2.13 0.49
CA ALA A 102 -5.56 1.69 -0.44
C ALA A 102 -6.23 0.92 -1.58
N ARG A 103 -5.92 1.27 -2.83
CA ARG A 103 -6.38 0.50 -3.99
C ARG A 103 -5.26 0.38 -5.01
N LEU A 104 -4.95 -0.86 -5.37
CA LEU A 104 -4.03 -1.23 -6.45
C LEU A 104 -4.78 -1.99 -7.52
N ALA A 105 -4.57 -1.64 -8.78
CA ALA A 105 -5.07 -2.38 -9.93
C ALA A 105 -3.91 -2.67 -10.89
N SER A 106 -3.60 -3.94 -11.10
CA SER A 106 -2.59 -4.37 -12.04
C SER A 106 -3.19 -5.08 -13.25
N ARG A 107 -2.49 -4.97 -14.38
CA ARG A 107 -2.71 -5.75 -15.58
C ARG A 107 -1.36 -6.27 -16.06
N HIS A 108 -1.24 -7.58 -16.10
CA HIS A 108 -0.08 -8.32 -16.57
C HIS A 108 -0.39 -9.04 -17.88
N PHE A 109 0.66 -9.39 -18.60
CA PHE A 109 0.62 -10.03 -19.90
C PHE A 109 1.48 -11.29 -19.88
N LEU A 110 1.17 -12.28 -20.73
CA LEU A 110 2.07 -13.41 -20.97
C LEU A 110 3.31 -13.02 -21.78
N ASP A 111 3.21 -11.94 -22.55
CA ASP A 111 4.31 -11.37 -23.31
C ASP A 111 5.31 -10.71 -22.36
N GLU A 112 6.50 -11.30 -22.22
CA GLU A 112 7.56 -10.84 -21.30
C GLU A 112 8.19 -9.51 -21.73
N ASP A 113 8.06 -9.14 -23.01
CA ASP A 113 8.53 -7.86 -23.54
C ASP A 113 7.59 -6.71 -23.17
N ARG A 114 6.36 -7.03 -22.73
CA ARG A 114 5.35 -6.04 -22.35
C ARG A 114 5.31 -5.84 -20.84
N GLU A 115 5.67 -4.63 -20.40
CA GLU A 115 5.62 -4.27 -18.98
C GLU A 115 4.21 -4.34 -18.39
N PRO A 116 4.07 -4.85 -17.14
CA PRO A 116 2.83 -4.76 -16.40
C PRO A 116 2.44 -3.30 -16.12
N SER A 117 1.15 -3.01 -16.28
CA SER A 117 0.56 -1.72 -15.91
C SER A 117 -0.06 -1.85 -14.53
N ILE A 118 0.41 -1.08 -13.55
CA ILE A 118 -0.09 -1.12 -12.16
C ILE A 118 -0.35 0.30 -11.67
N LEU A 119 -1.58 0.54 -11.24
CA LEU A 119 -2.13 1.84 -10.86
C LEU A 119 -2.54 1.84 -9.39
N THR A 120 -2.40 2.98 -8.72
CA THR A 120 -2.90 3.19 -7.35
C THR A 120 -4.18 4.05 -7.29
N LEU A 121 -4.83 4.25 -8.45
CA LEU A 121 -6.05 5.04 -8.59
C LEU A 121 -7.19 4.53 -7.69
N GLY A 122 -7.80 5.49 -7.00
CA GLY A 122 -8.85 5.26 -6.00
C GLY A 122 -8.32 5.23 -4.56
N SER A 123 -7.00 5.24 -4.35
CA SER A 123 -6.41 5.40 -3.01
C SER A 123 -6.60 6.84 -2.53
N HIS A 124 -7.02 7.01 -1.27
CA HIS A 124 -7.29 8.33 -0.68
C HIS A 124 -7.41 8.26 0.85
N PHE A 125 -7.46 9.42 1.48
CA PHE A 125 -7.79 9.60 2.89
C PHE A 125 -9.04 10.47 3.00
N GLU A 126 -9.82 10.25 4.05
CA GLU A 126 -10.91 11.13 4.47
C GLU A 126 -10.63 11.60 5.90
N ASN A 127 -10.56 12.92 6.08
CA ASN A 127 -10.44 13.58 7.38
C ASN A 127 -9.25 13.10 8.24
N LEU A 128 -8.06 13.00 7.64
CA LEU A 128 -6.83 12.67 8.35
C LEU A 128 -6.41 13.85 9.24
N LYS A 129 -6.19 13.60 10.52
CA LYS A 129 -5.87 14.61 11.54
C LYS A 129 -4.75 14.19 12.45
N ILE A 130 -3.89 15.14 12.84
CA ILE A 130 -2.88 14.99 13.89
C ILE A 130 -3.06 16.04 14.98
N GLY A 131 -3.16 15.61 16.23
CA GLY A 131 -3.49 16.47 17.37
C GLY A 131 -4.81 17.24 17.17
N GLY A 132 -5.80 16.60 16.55
CA GLY A 132 -7.10 17.21 16.22
C GLY A 132 -7.12 18.17 15.02
N ARG A 133 -5.98 18.43 14.38
CA ARG A 133 -5.86 19.34 13.22
C ARG A 133 -5.79 18.55 11.92
N GLU A 134 -6.56 18.96 10.93
CA GLU A 134 -6.58 18.33 9.61
C GLU A 134 -5.23 18.47 8.91
N ILE A 135 -4.75 17.36 8.34
CA ILE A 135 -3.55 17.34 7.51
C ILE A 135 -3.98 17.58 6.06
N LYS A 136 -3.52 18.68 5.47
CA LYS A 136 -3.81 19.05 4.08
C LYS A 136 -2.63 18.73 3.18
N PHE A 137 -2.91 18.04 2.07
CA PHE A 137 -1.92 17.59 1.11
C PHE A 137 -2.60 17.31 -0.24
N ASP A 138 -1.78 17.13 -1.28
CA ASP A 138 -2.22 16.70 -2.59
C ASP A 138 -1.95 15.19 -2.78
N LEU A 139 -2.78 14.55 -3.60
CA LEU A 139 -2.47 13.23 -4.15
C LEU A 139 -1.71 13.40 -5.48
N ASP A 140 -0.53 12.83 -5.57
CA ASP A 140 0.35 12.92 -6.74
C ASP A 140 -0.22 12.09 -7.90
N ARG A 141 -0.97 12.76 -8.78
CA ARG A 141 -1.61 12.12 -9.93
C ARG A 141 -0.61 11.49 -10.90
N GLN A 142 0.59 12.05 -11.01
CA GLN A 142 1.61 11.53 -11.90
C GLN A 142 2.08 10.17 -11.38
N VAL A 143 2.44 10.08 -10.10
CA VAL A 143 2.83 8.83 -9.44
C VAL A 143 1.70 7.80 -9.47
N MET A 144 0.45 8.23 -9.26
CA MET A 144 -0.69 7.31 -9.17
C MET A 144 -1.16 6.75 -10.52
N SER A 145 -0.94 7.48 -11.61
CA SER A 145 -1.55 7.17 -12.91
C SER A 145 -0.60 7.12 -14.09
N GLU A 146 0.36 8.05 -14.17
CA GLU A 146 1.29 8.13 -15.31
C GLU A 146 2.48 7.18 -15.11
N TRP A 147 2.88 6.91 -13.86
CA TRP A 147 3.95 5.95 -13.52
C TRP A 147 3.44 4.51 -13.46
N HIS A 148 2.49 4.17 -14.34
CA HIS A 148 1.82 2.87 -14.31
C HIS A 148 2.71 1.72 -14.80
N VAL A 149 3.70 2.00 -15.64
CA VAL A 149 4.78 1.06 -16.03
C VAL A 149 6.09 1.46 -15.34
N PHE A 150 6.99 0.49 -15.11
CA PHE A 150 8.21 0.72 -14.35
C PHE A 150 9.16 1.67 -15.07
N THR A 151 9.26 1.56 -16.40
CA THR A 151 10.09 2.45 -17.20
C THR A 151 9.71 3.93 -17.00
N ASP A 152 8.43 4.27 -16.92
CA ASP A 152 8.00 5.66 -16.73
C ASP A 152 8.19 6.12 -15.28
N ALA A 153 8.00 5.24 -14.31
CA ALA A 153 8.34 5.49 -12.92
C ALA A 153 9.83 5.82 -12.75
N VAL A 154 10.73 5.07 -13.41
CA VAL A 154 12.18 5.33 -13.40
C VAL A 154 12.50 6.69 -13.99
N LYS A 155 11.96 7.01 -15.17
CA LYS A 155 12.19 8.31 -15.83
C LYS A 155 11.76 9.47 -14.94
N GLY A 156 10.53 9.39 -14.41
CA GLY A 156 9.99 10.44 -13.53
C GLY A 156 10.79 10.57 -12.23
N TRP A 157 11.21 9.45 -11.65
CA TRP A 157 12.00 9.46 -10.42
C TRP A 157 13.38 10.10 -10.59
N LEU A 158 14.09 9.76 -11.68
CA LEU A 158 15.40 10.34 -12.02
C LEU A 158 15.31 11.84 -12.38
N ALA A 159 14.19 12.28 -12.96
CA ALA A 159 13.97 13.70 -13.25
C ALA A 159 13.82 14.55 -11.97
N GLY A 160 13.52 13.93 -10.81
CA GLY A 160 13.30 14.62 -9.54
C GLY A 160 14.55 15.13 -8.81
N GLY A 161 15.73 15.10 -9.42
CA GLY A 161 16.95 15.73 -8.89
C GLY A 161 18.23 14.91 -9.08
N SER A 162 19.37 15.60 -9.10
CA SER A 162 20.70 14.98 -9.20
C SER A 162 21.04 14.17 -7.94
N GLY A 163 21.68 13.00 -8.11
CA GLY A 163 22.12 12.12 -7.01
C GLY A 163 21.13 11.00 -6.63
N ARG A 164 19.97 10.93 -7.29
CA ARG A 164 19.05 9.79 -7.21
C ARG A 164 19.62 8.60 -8.01
N ASP A 165 19.89 7.48 -7.33
CA ASP A 165 20.33 6.20 -7.94
C ASP A 165 19.36 5.04 -7.63
N LEU A 166 19.07 4.21 -8.65
CA LEU A 166 18.16 3.07 -8.57
C LEU A 166 18.75 1.94 -7.74
N ARG A 167 18.66 2.05 -6.42
CA ARG A 167 19.08 0.97 -5.52
C ARG A 167 18.15 -0.22 -5.68
N ASN A 168 18.73 -1.40 -5.93
CA ASN A 168 18.03 -2.68 -6.03
C ASN A 168 16.90 -2.72 -7.08
N ASN A 169 17.02 -1.97 -8.18
CA ASN A 169 16.01 -1.88 -9.24
C ASN A 169 14.61 -1.51 -8.71
N ARG A 170 14.57 -0.59 -7.74
CA ARG A 170 13.33 -0.18 -7.08
C ARG A 170 13.24 1.33 -6.96
N VAL A 171 12.09 1.88 -7.30
CA VAL A 171 11.74 3.28 -7.03
C VAL A 171 11.01 3.34 -5.70
N HIS A 172 11.47 4.23 -4.82
CA HIS A 172 10.78 4.61 -3.58
C HIS A 172 10.25 6.02 -3.73
N THR A 173 8.94 6.19 -3.54
CA THR A 173 8.25 7.47 -3.68
C THR A 173 7.00 7.48 -2.80
N SER A 174 6.18 8.53 -2.91
CA SER A 174 4.88 8.61 -2.24
C SER A 174 3.80 9.05 -3.22
N ILE A 175 2.57 8.59 -3.01
CA ILE A 175 1.37 9.11 -3.69
C ILE A 175 0.87 10.42 -3.06
N VAL A 176 1.50 10.89 -1.99
CA VAL A 176 1.19 12.16 -1.30
C VAL A 176 2.28 13.17 -1.60
N SER A 177 1.89 14.41 -1.89
CA SER A 177 2.78 15.54 -2.10
C SER A 177 2.19 16.82 -1.49
N ASN A 178 2.99 17.89 -1.43
CA ASN A 178 2.55 19.23 -1.00
C ASN A 178 1.82 19.24 0.36
N ILE A 179 2.34 18.50 1.35
CA ILE A 179 1.83 18.58 2.72
C ILE A 179 2.00 20.02 3.21
N GLN A 180 0.90 20.65 3.63
CA GLN A 180 0.93 22.01 4.17
C GLN A 180 1.69 22.03 5.50
N PRO A 181 2.32 23.16 5.88
CA PRO A 181 2.90 23.29 7.21
C PRO A 181 1.86 23.06 8.32
N LEU A 182 2.22 22.30 9.35
CA LEU A 182 1.41 22.11 10.55
C LEU A 182 2.16 22.63 11.78
N ASP A 183 1.53 23.51 12.54
CA ASP A 183 2.15 24.10 13.73
C ASP A 183 2.66 23.03 14.71
N GLY A 184 3.90 23.18 15.17
CA GLY A 184 4.52 22.23 16.10
C GLY A 184 4.83 20.86 15.49
N CYS A 185 4.77 20.72 14.16
CA CYS A 185 5.22 19.53 13.43
C CYS A 185 6.29 19.93 12.42
N ASP A 186 7.27 19.05 12.22
CA ASP A 186 8.24 19.18 11.14
C ASP A 186 7.75 18.35 9.95
N VAL A 187 7.51 19.00 8.81
CA VAL A 187 7.03 18.36 7.58
C VAL A 187 8.20 18.21 6.61
N ASP A 188 8.47 16.98 6.18
CA ASP A 188 9.47 16.67 5.15
C ASP A 188 8.89 15.68 4.13
N SER A 189 8.74 16.15 2.89
CA SER A 189 8.17 15.39 1.78
C SER A 189 6.79 14.80 2.10
N HIS A 190 6.72 13.50 2.40
CA HIS A 190 5.51 12.75 2.74
C HIS A 190 5.49 12.31 4.21
N SER A 191 6.42 12.84 5.01
CA SER A 191 6.56 12.55 6.43
C SER A 191 6.24 13.78 7.28
N ILE A 192 5.67 13.53 8.45
CA ILE A 192 5.28 14.55 9.44
C ILE A 192 5.79 14.06 10.79
N HIS A 193 6.77 14.75 11.33
CA HIS A 193 7.27 14.50 12.68
C HIS A 193 6.53 15.39 13.68
N PHE A 194 5.90 14.77 14.67
CA PHE A 194 5.26 15.46 15.79
C PHE A 194 5.96 15.05 17.09
N PRO A 195 6.73 15.96 17.74
CA PRO A 195 7.67 15.60 18.80
C PRO A 195 7.11 14.74 19.94
N ASP A 196 5.86 14.97 20.36
CA ASP A 196 5.23 14.26 21.49
C ASP A 196 4.49 12.97 21.07
N PHE A 197 4.63 12.55 19.82
CA PHE A 197 3.92 11.40 19.25
C PHE A 197 4.84 10.47 18.47
N GLY A 198 5.59 11.01 17.50
CA GLY A 198 6.41 10.25 16.57
C GLY A 198 6.33 10.77 15.14
N THR A 199 6.71 9.94 14.17
CA THR A 199 6.77 10.29 12.75
C THR A 199 5.69 9.54 11.97
N VAL A 200 4.91 10.28 11.18
CA VAL A 200 3.85 9.77 10.34
C VAL A 200 4.29 9.85 8.87
N PHE A 201 4.27 8.73 8.17
CA PHE A 201 4.56 8.64 6.74
C PHE A 201 3.27 8.36 5.97
N LEU A 202 3.05 9.13 4.90
CA LEU A 202 1.84 9.06 4.09
C LEU A 202 2.14 8.51 2.70
N GLY A 203 1.34 7.55 2.26
CA GLY A 203 1.25 7.10 0.88
C GLY A 203 2.52 6.49 0.29
N GLU A 204 3.37 5.87 1.11
CA GLU A 204 4.64 5.26 0.67
C GLU A 204 4.39 4.21 -0.42
N LEU A 205 5.08 4.39 -1.55
CA LEU A 205 4.96 3.53 -2.72
C LEU A 205 6.34 2.99 -3.12
N GLN A 206 6.43 1.66 -3.17
CA GLN A 206 7.57 0.94 -3.70
C GLN A 206 7.20 0.37 -5.07
N ILE A 207 8.02 0.66 -6.08
CA ILE A 207 7.76 0.27 -7.47
C ILE A 207 8.95 -0.56 -7.96
N THR A 208 8.66 -1.78 -8.41
CA THR A 208 9.56 -2.64 -9.19
C THR A 208 8.94 -2.91 -10.57
N ARG A 209 9.64 -3.67 -11.42
CA ARG A 209 9.14 -4.04 -12.75
C ARG A 209 7.75 -4.69 -12.68
N ASP A 210 7.56 -5.63 -11.77
CA ASP A 210 6.37 -6.48 -11.74
C ASP A 210 5.46 -6.23 -10.53
N GLU A 211 5.97 -5.60 -9.46
CA GLU A 211 5.21 -5.37 -8.22
C GLU A 211 5.19 -3.91 -7.82
N ARG A 212 4.01 -3.48 -7.34
CA ARG A 212 3.86 -2.22 -6.60
C ARG A 212 3.35 -2.58 -5.20
N ARG A 213 3.95 -1.98 -4.18
CA ARG A 213 3.52 -2.07 -2.78
C ARG A 213 3.21 -0.66 -2.28
N LEU A 214 1.97 -0.45 -1.87
CA LEU A 214 1.46 0.82 -1.35
C LEU A 214 1.14 0.66 0.14
N THR A 215 1.72 1.52 0.95
CA THR A 215 1.39 1.69 2.36
C THR A 215 0.78 3.07 2.54
N MET A 216 -0.52 3.14 2.80
CA MET A 216 -1.18 4.45 2.97
C MET A 216 -0.68 5.16 4.22
N LEU A 217 -0.57 4.45 5.35
CA LEU A 217 -0.14 5.07 6.59
C LEU A 217 0.87 4.19 7.29
N ARG A 218 2.03 4.76 7.61
CA ARG A 218 3.00 4.18 8.54
C ARG A 218 3.30 5.17 9.65
N VAL A 219 3.33 4.71 10.88
CA VAL A 219 3.61 5.53 12.07
C VAL A 219 4.74 4.89 12.85
N GLU A 220 5.82 5.63 13.04
CA GLU A 220 6.89 5.34 13.98
C GLU A 220 6.59 6.11 15.27
N LEU A 221 6.09 5.41 16.29
CA LEU A 221 5.81 6.00 17.59
C LEU A 221 7.13 6.29 18.33
N GLY A 222 7.22 7.47 18.93
CA GLY A 222 8.41 7.96 19.65
C GLY A 222 8.07 8.63 20.98
N CYS A 223 6.96 8.21 21.62
CA CYS A 223 6.43 8.83 22.83
C CYS A 223 6.48 7.86 24.03
N ALA A 224 5.46 7.87 24.91
CA ALA A 224 5.32 6.85 25.96
C ALA A 224 5.22 5.42 25.38
N TYR A 225 4.83 5.32 24.11
CA TYR A 225 4.88 4.11 23.30
C TYR A 225 5.91 4.29 22.20
N GLU A 226 6.66 3.23 21.92
CA GLU A 226 7.58 3.15 20.80
C GLU A 226 7.21 1.95 19.93
N GLY A 227 7.47 2.06 18.63
CA GLY A 227 7.25 0.98 17.67
C GLY A 227 6.59 1.44 16.38
N ASP A 228 6.24 0.48 15.55
CA ASP A 228 5.75 0.71 14.19
C ASP A 228 4.28 0.29 14.07
N VAL A 229 3.48 1.13 13.42
CA VAL A 229 2.12 0.82 13.00
C VAL A 229 2.03 0.98 11.50
N THR A 230 1.49 -0.01 10.81
CA THR A 230 1.18 0.05 9.38
C THR A 230 -0.31 -0.10 9.18
N CYS A 231 -0.91 0.75 8.36
CA CYS A 231 -2.34 0.77 8.10
C CYS A 231 -2.62 0.99 6.61
N ALA A 232 -3.57 0.19 6.12
CA ALA A 232 -3.95 0.09 4.71
C ALA A 232 -2.74 -0.15 3.78
N GLU A 233 -2.17 -1.36 3.88
CA GLU A 233 -1.13 -1.84 2.99
C GLU A 233 -1.73 -2.76 1.91
N GLY A 234 -1.36 -2.53 0.67
CA GLY A 234 -1.68 -3.41 -0.45
C GLY A 234 -0.45 -3.69 -1.31
N ALA A 235 -0.38 -4.89 -1.86
CA ALA A 235 0.57 -5.22 -2.91
C ALA A 235 -0.15 -5.94 -4.06
N GLY A 236 0.25 -5.60 -5.29
CA GLY A 236 -0.26 -6.21 -6.50
C GLY A 236 0.87 -6.59 -7.44
N ASN A 237 0.87 -7.85 -7.87
CA ASN A 237 1.81 -8.45 -8.82
C ASN A 237 1.14 -9.69 -9.47
N GLY A 238 1.90 -10.35 -10.33
CA GLY A 238 1.76 -11.70 -10.80
C GLY A 238 2.84 -11.99 -11.83
N SER A 239 3.20 -13.26 -11.99
CA SER A 239 4.29 -13.66 -12.88
C SER A 239 3.84 -14.74 -13.85
N PRO A 240 4.28 -14.72 -15.12
CA PRO A 240 4.21 -15.90 -15.97
C PRO A 240 4.92 -17.08 -15.28
N ALA A 241 4.33 -18.26 -15.35
CA ALA A 241 4.96 -19.50 -14.98
C ALA A 241 5.28 -20.29 -16.26
N PRO A 242 6.51 -20.81 -16.39
CA PRO A 242 6.87 -21.65 -17.52
C PRO A 242 5.97 -22.90 -17.53
N PRO A 243 5.67 -23.45 -18.72
CA PRO A 243 4.96 -24.72 -18.81
C PRO A 243 5.77 -25.78 -18.06
N LEU A 244 5.09 -26.59 -17.23
CA LEU A 244 5.73 -27.74 -16.60
C LEU A 244 6.17 -28.70 -17.71
N THR A 245 7.47 -28.81 -17.94
CA THR A 245 8.03 -29.84 -18.82
C THR A 245 7.67 -31.21 -18.23
N PRO A 246 7.17 -32.17 -19.04
CA PRO A 246 6.82 -33.50 -18.56
C PRO A 246 8.03 -34.28 -18.04
#